data_AF-A0A7W0NQY4-F1
#
_entry.id   AF-A0A7W0NQY4-F1
#
_cell.length_a   1.000
_cell.length_b   1.000
_cell.length_c   1.000
_cell.angle_alpha   90.00
_cell.angle_beta   90.00
_cell.angle_gamma   90.00
#
_symmetry.space_group_name_H-M   'P 1'
#
loop_
_entity.id
_entity.type
_entity.pdbx_description
1 polymer ?
#
loop_
_entity_poly.entity_id
_entity_poly.type
_entity_poly.pdbx_seq_one_letter_code
_entity_poly.pdbx_strand_id
1 'polypeptide(L)'
;MNQSSSAFSLFALSVLLILSSTSFAQTDASPKLEPSYEVSLQVLIGSNEPGSKGDVPSNLSSITRQLKNNFSFSNYRLANTFLGRISNTGNIEYKSISNILGQETDAESQTFLEWSLFNFRSVQSGFQARSFRFGAKVPVRTGGTRSESGRVDPIINYESVGLTMNMIGLPANMPTLIGTISLPRTTGTIFLIATVRSADL
;
A
#
# COMPACT_ATOMS: atom_id res chain seq x y z
N MET A 1 69.81 44.40 -26.05
CA MET A 1 68.36 44.67 -26.08
C MET A 1 67.80 44.01 -27.34
N ASN A 2 66.88 43.07 -27.38
CA ASN A 2 66.07 42.34 -26.40
C ASN A 2 65.85 40.94 -26.99
N GLN A 3 66.19 39.88 -26.26
CA GLN A 3 65.85 38.51 -26.66
C GLN A 3 64.55 38.07 -25.97
N SER A 4 63.68 37.48 -26.81
CA SER A 4 62.79 36.34 -26.57
C SER A 4 61.88 36.33 -25.34
N SER A 5 60.59 36.60 -25.54
CA SER A 5 59.54 36.26 -24.56
C SER A 5 58.28 35.60 -25.15
N SER A 6 58.27 35.19 -26.42
CA SER A 6 57.06 34.67 -27.09
C SER A 6 57.04 33.15 -27.30
N ALA A 7 58.17 32.46 -27.19
CA ALA A 7 58.25 31.03 -27.50
C ALA A 7 57.78 30.09 -26.36
N PHE A 8 57.74 30.57 -25.11
CA PHE A 8 57.42 29.71 -23.95
C PHE A 8 55.92 29.53 -23.73
N SER A 9 55.07 30.43 -24.26
CA SER A 9 53.62 30.38 -24.03
C SER A 9 52.88 29.36 -24.91
N LEU A 10 53.47 28.95 -26.04
CA LEU A 10 52.86 28.00 -26.97
C LEU A 10 53.08 26.54 -26.54
N PHE A 11 54.11 26.24 -25.75
CA PHE A 11 54.37 24.87 -25.29
C PHE A 11 53.51 24.48 -24.07
N ALA A 12 53.14 25.44 -23.23
CA ALA A 12 52.32 25.19 -22.04
C ALA A 12 50.85 24.86 -22.38
N LEU A 13 50.31 25.38 -23.49
CA LEU A 13 48.93 25.14 -23.90
C LEU A 13 48.72 23.74 -24.52
N SER A 14 49.75 23.18 -25.15
CA SER A 14 49.71 21.86 -25.79
C SER A 14 49.69 20.70 -24.77
N VAL A 15 50.31 20.88 -23.61
CA VAL A 15 50.38 19.86 -22.56
C VAL A 15 49.07 19.77 -21.76
N LEU A 16 48.31 20.88 -21.67
CA LEU A 16 47.03 20.92 -20.94
C LEU A 16 45.85 20.31 -21.72
N LEU A 17 45.98 20.15 -23.04
CA LEU A 17 44.95 19.55 -23.91
C LEU A 17 45.05 18.01 -24.03
N ILE A 18 46.16 17.40 -23.60
CA ILE A 18 46.36 15.94 -23.69
C ILE A 18 45.85 15.22 -22.41
N LEU A 19 45.57 15.95 -21.33
CA LEU A 19 45.08 15.39 -20.06
C LEU A 19 43.55 15.28 -19.96
N SER A 20 42.80 15.64 -21.01
CA SER A 20 41.35 15.83 -20.92
C SER A 20 40.51 15.08 -21.96
N SER A 21 40.79 13.80 -22.20
CA SER A 21 39.80 12.91 -22.86
C SER A 21 40.20 11.44 -22.88
N THR A 22 40.32 10.81 -21.71
CA THR A 22 39.98 9.39 -21.57
C THR A 22 38.76 9.27 -20.67
N SER A 23 37.63 9.85 -21.13
CA SER A 23 36.34 9.34 -20.70
C SER A 23 36.24 7.94 -21.30
N PHE A 24 36.57 6.93 -20.50
CA PHE A 24 36.08 5.59 -20.75
C PHE A 24 34.56 5.72 -20.79
N ALA A 25 34.00 5.66 -22.01
CA ALA A 25 32.63 5.26 -22.21
C ALA A 25 32.55 3.86 -21.63
N GLN A 26 32.27 3.80 -20.33
CA GLN A 26 31.91 2.60 -19.62
C GLN A 26 30.73 2.07 -20.42
N THR A 27 30.97 0.99 -21.19
CA THR A 27 29.92 0.21 -21.84
C THR A 27 28.82 0.06 -20.82
N ASP A 28 27.68 0.72 -21.07
CA ASP A 28 26.46 0.58 -20.30
C ASP A 28 26.23 -0.91 -20.16
N ALA A 29 26.57 -1.46 -18.99
CA ALA A 29 26.03 -2.73 -18.58
C ALA A 29 24.53 -2.50 -18.66
N SER A 30 23.87 -3.17 -19.61
CA SER A 30 22.43 -3.05 -19.85
C SER A 30 21.75 -2.82 -18.49
N PRO A 31 21.03 -1.70 -18.30
CA PRO A 31 20.52 -1.35 -16.98
C PRO A 31 19.80 -2.59 -16.47
N LYS A 32 20.35 -3.21 -15.41
CA LYS A 32 19.70 -4.37 -14.80
C LYS A 32 18.32 -3.88 -14.43
N LEU A 33 17.30 -4.36 -15.16
CA LEU A 33 15.93 -3.98 -14.90
C LEU A 33 15.68 -4.32 -13.43
N GLU A 34 15.45 -3.28 -12.63
CA GLU A 34 15.15 -3.48 -11.23
C GLU A 34 13.83 -4.23 -11.14
N PRO A 35 13.77 -5.36 -10.40
CA PRO A 35 12.56 -6.14 -10.34
C PRO A 35 11.47 -5.31 -9.70
N SER A 36 10.35 -5.19 -10.40
CA SER A 36 9.18 -4.49 -9.88
C SER A 36 8.08 -5.49 -9.54
N TYR A 37 7.37 -5.22 -8.45
CA TYR A 37 6.33 -6.11 -7.95
C TYR A 37 5.00 -5.39 -7.87
N GLU A 38 3.92 -6.10 -8.20
CA GLU A 38 2.57 -5.63 -7.96
C GLU A 38 2.01 -6.32 -6.72
N VAL A 39 1.52 -5.51 -5.80
CA VAL A 39 0.83 -5.93 -4.58
C VAL A 39 -0.63 -5.53 -4.72
N SER A 40 -1.50 -6.51 -4.53
CA SER A 40 -2.95 -6.31 -4.43
C SER A 40 -3.38 -6.61 -3.01
N LEU A 41 -3.97 -5.63 -2.32
CA LEU A 41 -4.62 -5.80 -1.03
C LEU A 41 -6.13 -5.77 -1.22
N GLN A 42 -6.78 -6.93 -1.13
CA GLN A 42 -8.23 -7.05 -1.11
C GLN A 42 -8.75 -7.00 0.33
N VAL A 43 -9.77 -6.18 0.55
CA VAL A 43 -10.47 -6.05 1.83
C VAL A 43 -11.82 -6.74 1.70
N LEU A 44 -11.95 -7.90 2.35
CA LEU A 44 -13.18 -8.68 2.36
C LEU A 44 -13.90 -8.48 3.71
N ILE A 45 -15.22 -8.32 3.70
CA ILE A 45 -16.03 -8.19 4.91
C ILE A 45 -16.90 -9.44 5.04
N GLY A 46 -16.78 -10.15 6.14
CA GLY A 46 -17.75 -11.17 6.57
C GLY A 46 -18.75 -10.56 7.54
N SER A 47 -20.05 -10.78 7.35
CA SER A 47 -21.08 -10.31 8.27
C SER A 47 -22.33 -11.20 8.25
N ASN A 48 -23.15 -11.08 9.28
CA ASN A 48 -24.46 -11.72 9.37
C ASN A 48 -25.64 -10.76 9.10
N GLU A 49 -25.34 -9.53 8.71
CA GLU A 49 -26.37 -8.50 8.49
C GLU A 49 -27.12 -8.74 7.16
N PRO A 50 -28.47 -8.70 7.17
CA PRO A 50 -29.27 -8.91 5.97
C PRO A 50 -29.03 -7.79 4.95
N GLY A 51 -28.88 -8.15 3.66
CA GLY A 51 -28.61 -7.21 2.57
C GLY A 51 -27.14 -7.10 2.16
N SER A 52 -26.22 -7.75 2.88
CA SER A 52 -24.77 -7.69 2.62
C SER A 52 -24.25 -8.70 1.56
N LYS A 53 -25.12 -9.18 0.65
CA LYS A 53 -24.70 -10.07 -0.46
C LYS A 53 -23.87 -9.28 -1.46
N GLY A 54 -22.56 -9.27 -1.28
CA GLY A 54 -21.63 -8.79 -2.29
C GLY A 54 -21.05 -9.94 -3.08
N ASP A 55 -20.79 -9.69 -4.36
CA ASP A 55 -20.06 -10.65 -5.18
C ASP A 55 -18.61 -10.73 -4.70
N VAL A 56 -18.07 -11.95 -4.65
CA VAL A 56 -16.68 -12.20 -4.28
C VAL A 56 -15.99 -12.74 -5.53
N PRO A 57 -14.96 -12.02 -6.05
CA PRO A 57 -14.24 -12.46 -7.24
C PRO A 57 -13.74 -13.91 -7.16
N SER A 58 -13.77 -14.60 -8.30
CA SER A 58 -13.44 -16.03 -8.39
C SER A 58 -12.02 -16.37 -7.92
N ASN A 59 -11.06 -15.44 -8.05
CA ASN A 59 -9.69 -15.59 -7.55
C ASN A 59 -9.63 -15.68 -6.01
N LEU A 60 -10.66 -15.25 -5.30
CA LEU A 60 -10.75 -15.34 -3.84
C LEU A 60 -11.59 -16.53 -3.36
N SER A 61 -12.06 -17.39 -4.26
CA SER A 61 -12.97 -18.51 -3.93
C SER A 61 -12.37 -19.49 -2.91
N SER A 62 -11.10 -19.86 -3.06
CA SER A 62 -10.40 -20.76 -2.14
C SER A 62 -10.30 -20.18 -0.73
N ILE A 63 -9.88 -18.91 -0.58
CA ILE A 63 -9.84 -18.23 0.71
C ILE A 63 -11.24 -18.11 1.29
N THR A 64 -12.22 -17.70 0.48
CA THR A 64 -13.59 -17.52 0.96
C THR A 64 -14.16 -18.83 1.52
N ARG A 65 -13.83 -19.97 0.92
CA ARG A 65 -14.19 -21.29 1.46
C ARG A 65 -13.51 -21.56 2.79
N GLN A 66 -12.22 -21.25 2.92
CA GLN A 66 -11.51 -21.36 4.19
C GLN A 66 -12.13 -20.46 5.26
N LEU A 67 -12.46 -19.22 4.93
CA LEU A 67 -13.11 -18.28 5.85
C LEU A 67 -14.47 -18.81 6.30
N LYS A 68 -15.31 -19.32 5.39
CA LYS A 68 -16.59 -19.96 5.72
C LYS A 68 -16.46 -21.14 6.69
N ASN A 69 -15.35 -21.87 6.64
CA ASN A 69 -15.10 -22.99 7.54
C ASN A 69 -14.61 -22.54 8.93
N ASN A 70 -13.98 -21.37 9.03
CA ASN A 70 -13.41 -20.85 10.27
C ASN A 70 -14.31 -19.80 10.96
N PHE A 71 -15.19 -19.14 10.20
CA PHE A 71 -16.03 -18.05 10.66
C PHE A 71 -17.48 -18.25 10.23
N SER A 72 -18.38 -18.13 11.20
CA SER A 72 -19.84 -18.33 11.03
C SER A 72 -20.54 -17.08 10.47
N PHE A 73 -20.03 -16.54 9.36
CA PHE A 73 -20.69 -15.46 8.63
C PHE A 73 -21.54 -16.01 7.48
N SER A 74 -22.78 -15.52 7.39
CA SER A 74 -23.72 -15.88 6.31
C SER A 74 -23.35 -15.21 4.99
N ASN A 75 -22.71 -14.04 5.03
CA ASN A 75 -22.33 -13.28 3.85
C ASN A 75 -20.85 -12.88 3.90
N TYR A 76 -20.21 -12.91 2.72
CA TYR A 76 -18.88 -12.35 2.47
C TYR A 76 -18.98 -11.43 1.27
N ARG A 77 -18.39 -10.25 1.36
CA ARG A 77 -18.37 -9.27 0.25
C ARG A 77 -17.00 -8.66 0.09
N LEU A 78 -16.57 -8.42 -1.15
CA LEU A 78 -15.41 -7.59 -1.41
C LEU A 78 -15.77 -6.13 -1.16
N ALA A 79 -15.08 -5.48 -0.23
CA ALA A 79 -15.31 -4.09 0.11
C ALA A 79 -14.41 -3.14 -0.71
N ASN A 80 -13.14 -3.52 -0.92
CA ASN A 80 -12.22 -2.76 -1.74
C ASN A 80 -11.05 -3.63 -2.24
N THR A 81 -10.39 -3.17 -3.30
CA THR A 81 -9.12 -3.71 -3.79
C THR A 81 -8.15 -2.56 -4.00
N PHE A 82 -7.05 -2.58 -3.25
CA PHE A 82 -5.94 -1.66 -3.45
C PHE A 82 -4.88 -2.31 -4.29
N LEU A 83 -4.44 -1.61 -5.33
CA LEU A 83 -3.34 -2.04 -6.18
C LEU A 83 -2.16 -1.09 -5.97
N GLY A 84 -0.99 -1.69 -5.86
CA GLY A 84 0.23 -0.98 -5.54
C GLY A 84 1.41 -1.58 -6.27
N ARG A 85 2.34 -0.74 -6.71
CA ARG A 85 3.60 -1.19 -7.32
C ARG A 85 4.74 -0.89 -6.36
N ILE A 86 5.51 -1.92 -6.03
CA ILE A 86 6.70 -1.80 -5.20
C ILE A 86 7.91 -1.80 -6.14
N SER A 87 8.70 -0.74 -6.04
CA SER A 87 10.01 -0.60 -6.70
C SER A 87 11.13 -0.57 -5.66
N ASN A 88 12.34 -0.25 -6.13
CA ASN A 88 13.67 -0.18 -5.51
C ASN A 88 13.79 -0.05 -3.97
N THR A 89 12.86 0.63 -3.28
CA THR A 89 12.91 0.85 -1.83
C THR A 89 12.16 -0.19 -1.00
N GLY A 90 11.40 -1.10 -1.63
CA GLY A 90 10.63 -2.13 -0.93
C GLY A 90 9.49 -1.56 -0.06
N ASN A 91 9.07 -0.32 -0.31
CA ASN A 91 8.07 0.35 0.49
C ASN A 91 6.86 0.76 -0.36
N ILE A 92 5.68 0.68 0.23
CA ILE A 92 4.45 1.25 -0.32
C ILE A 92 3.60 1.79 0.82
N GLU A 93 2.99 2.94 0.58
CA GLU A 93 2.03 3.57 1.47
C GLU A 93 0.86 4.06 0.63
N TYR A 94 -0.34 3.84 1.13
CA TYR A 94 -1.57 4.22 0.48
C TYR A 94 -2.52 4.84 1.50
N LYS A 95 -3.09 5.99 1.14
CA LYS A 95 -4.07 6.73 1.95
C LYS A 95 -5.28 7.04 1.09
N SER A 96 -6.48 6.81 1.62
CA SER A 96 -7.72 7.15 0.94
C SER A 96 -8.84 7.55 1.89
N ILE A 97 -9.87 8.16 1.32
CA ILE A 97 -11.18 8.31 1.95
C ILE A 97 -12.05 7.16 1.42
N SER A 98 -12.74 6.44 2.31
CA SER A 98 -13.35 5.17 1.93
C SER A 98 -14.51 4.76 2.84
N ASN A 99 -15.71 4.70 2.28
CA ASN A 99 -16.95 4.39 3.02
C ASN A 99 -17.14 2.88 3.30
N ILE A 100 -16.08 2.09 3.15
CA ILE A 100 -16.13 0.61 3.11
C ILE A 100 -16.64 -0.01 4.41
N LEU A 101 -16.50 0.71 5.53
CA LEU A 101 -16.91 0.27 6.86
C LEU A 101 -18.39 0.53 7.14
N GLY A 102 -19.08 1.29 6.27
CA GLY A 102 -20.54 1.46 6.33
C GLY A 102 -21.07 2.20 7.57
N GLN A 103 -20.20 2.88 8.33
CA GLN A 103 -20.59 3.60 9.54
C GLN A 103 -20.90 5.10 9.33
N GLU A 104 -20.84 5.54 8.09
CA GLU A 104 -21.08 6.94 7.74
C GLU A 104 -22.59 7.19 7.72
N THR A 105 -23.09 7.59 8.88
CA THR A 105 -24.49 7.97 9.08
C THR A 105 -24.74 9.44 8.71
N ASP A 106 -23.67 10.24 8.70
CA ASP A 106 -23.71 11.65 8.36
C ASP A 106 -22.93 11.90 7.05
N ALA A 107 -23.51 12.67 6.12
CA ALA A 107 -22.92 12.97 4.81
C ALA A 107 -21.57 13.73 4.88
N GLU A 108 -21.29 14.36 6.03
CA GLU A 108 -20.04 15.08 6.30
C GLU A 108 -19.00 14.20 7.02
N SER A 109 -19.38 13.00 7.44
CA SER A 109 -18.49 12.08 8.14
C SER A 109 -17.82 11.13 7.15
N GLN A 110 -16.50 11.21 7.05
CA GLN A 110 -15.69 10.39 6.15
C GLN A 110 -14.78 9.45 6.92
N THR A 111 -14.66 8.22 6.47
CA THR A 111 -13.67 7.27 6.98
C THR A 111 -12.34 7.44 6.23
N PHE A 112 -11.25 7.61 6.96
CA PHE A 112 -9.90 7.69 6.38
C PHE A 112 -9.19 6.36 6.52
N LEU A 113 -8.75 5.76 5.42
CA LEU A 113 -8.05 4.49 5.39
C LEU A 113 -6.58 4.72 5.05
N GLU A 114 -5.70 3.98 5.72
CA GLU A 114 -4.28 3.94 5.44
C GLU A 114 -3.80 2.48 5.45
N TRP A 115 -2.97 2.11 4.49
CA TRP A 115 -2.19 0.90 4.62
C TRP A 115 -0.77 1.11 4.09
N SER A 116 0.17 0.36 4.64
CA SER A 116 1.55 0.41 4.24
C SER A 116 2.24 -0.93 4.40
N LEU A 117 3.26 -1.12 3.57
CA LEU A 117 4.16 -2.27 3.58
C LEU A 117 5.58 -1.73 3.49
N PHE A 118 6.45 -2.13 4.42
CA PHE A 118 7.83 -1.68 4.47
C PHE A 118 8.84 -2.82 4.44
N ASN A 119 10.01 -2.54 3.87
CA ASN A 119 11.12 -3.48 3.71
C ASN A 119 10.70 -4.77 3.00
N PHE A 120 9.87 -4.64 1.98
CA PHE A 120 9.47 -5.70 1.09
C PHE A 120 10.66 -6.19 0.27
N ARG A 121 10.84 -7.50 0.21
CA ARG A 121 11.91 -8.16 -0.55
C ARG A 121 11.48 -9.52 -1.06
N SER A 122 12.08 -9.95 -2.17
CA SER A 122 12.01 -11.34 -2.62
C SER A 122 12.93 -12.22 -1.77
N VAL A 123 12.45 -13.42 -1.46
CA VAL A 123 13.20 -14.49 -0.80
C VAL A 123 13.03 -15.78 -1.60
N GLN A 124 13.82 -16.82 -1.32
CA GLN A 124 13.81 -18.06 -2.13
C GLN A 124 12.42 -18.72 -2.23
N SER A 125 11.57 -18.58 -1.20
CA SER A 125 10.24 -19.19 -1.14
C SER A 125 9.08 -18.25 -1.47
N GLY A 126 9.35 -17.03 -1.93
CA GLY A 126 8.32 -16.03 -2.23
C GLY A 126 8.76 -14.63 -1.82
N PHE A 127 7.92 -13.96 -1.03
CA PHE A 127 8.15 -12.59 -0.62
C PHE A 127 8.05 -12.43 0.89
N GLN A 128 8.74 -11.41 1.39
CA GLN A 128 8.72 -11.06 2.80
C GLN A 128 8.67 -9.55 2.97
N ALA A 129 7.89 -9.08 3.92
CA ALA A 129 7.93 -7.70 4.39
C ALA A 129 8.13 -7.65 5.91
N ARG A 130 8.81 -6.59 6.37
CA ARG A 130 9.16 -6.41 7.78
C ARG A 130 8.16 -5.54 8.53
N SER A 131 7.29 -4.82 7.82
CA SER A 131 6.17 -4.15 8.45
C SER A 131 5.00 -4.15 7.51
N PHE A 132 3.84 -4.53 8.01
CA PHE A 132 2.57 -4.30 7.38
C PHE A 132 1.68 -3.56 8.36
N ARG A 133 1.08 -2.46 7.92
CA ARG A 133 0.11 -1.70 8.69
C ARG A 133 -1.14 -1.53 7.86
N PHE A 134 -2.28 -1.76 8.47
CA PHE A 134 -3.57 -1.36 7.94
C PHE A 134 -4.30 -0.62 9.04
N GLY A 135 -4.85 0.53 8.74
CA GLY A 135 -5.60 1.34 9.70
C GLY A 135 -6.72 2.11 9.04
N ALA A 136 -7.73 2.43 9.83
CA ALA A 136 -8.76 3.38 9.46
C ALA A 136 -9.10 4.28 10.64
N LYS A 137 -9.42 5.54 10.35
CA LYS A 137 -10.07 6.46 11.29
C LYS A 137 -11.54 6.51 10.94
N VAL A 138 -12.37 5.98 11.82
CA VAL A 138 -13.81 5.81 11.60
C VAL A 138 -14.56 6.87 12.39
N PRO A 139 -15.51 7.60 11.77
CA PRO A 139 -16.35 8.52 12.51
C PRO A 139 -17.32 7.76 13.42
N VAL A 140 -17.38 8.18 14.67
CA VAL A 140 -18.27 7.65 15.70
C VAL A 140 -19.08 8.79 16.29
N ARG A 141 -20.40 8.71 16.14
CA ARG A 141 -21.32 9.68 16.76
C ARG A 141 -21.35 9.45 18.27
N THR A 142 -20.97 10.48 19.02
CA THR A 142 -20.95 10.45 20.50
C THR A 142 -22.06 11.28 21.12
N GLY A 143 -22.75 12.11 20.34
CA GLY A 143 -23.89 12.89 20.80
C GLY A 143 -24.47 13.80 19.73
N GLY A 144 -25.14 14.85 20.16
CA GLY A 144 -25.55 15.95 19.29
C GLY A 144 -25.83 17.22 20.10
N THR A 145 -25.51 18.37 19.52
CA THR A 145 -25.84 19.68 20.09
C THR A 145 -27.12 20.21 19.43
N ARG A 146 -28.03 20.78 20.21
CA ARG A 146 -29.24 21.40 19.67
C ARG A 146 -28.91 22.86 19.31
N SER A 147 -28.96 23.20 18.04
CA SER A 147 -28.84 24.58 17.55
C SER A 147 -30.07 25.42 17.91
N GLU A 148 -29.94 26.74 17.84
CA GLU A 148 -31.05 27.70 18.05
C GLU A 148 -32.22 27.48 17.09
N SER A 149 -31.99 26.86 15.93
CA SER A 149 -33.03 26.48 14.97
C SER A 149 -33.80 25.20 15.36
N GLY A 150 -33.46 24.57 16.50
CA GLY A 150 -34.01 23.30 16.95
C GLY A 150 -33.41 22.07 16.26
N ARG A 151 -32.55 22.24 15.25
CA ARG A 151 -31.80 21.15 14.61
C ARG A 151 -30.74 20.59 15.55
N VAL A 152 -30.58 19.26 15.56
CA VAL A 152 -29.57 18.57 16.36
C VAL A 152 -28.37 18.25 15.47
N ASP A 153 -27.27 18.96 15.67
CA ASP A 153 -26.02 18.75 14.94
C ASP A 153 -25.20 17.64 15.62
N PRO A 154 -24.79 16.59 14.90
CA PRO A 154 -24.09 15.46 15.49
C PRO A 154 -22.69 15.84 15.98
N ILE A 155 -22.27 15.31 17.13
CA ILE A 155 -20.88 15.36 17.58
C ILE A 155 -20.18 14.09 17.08
N ILE A 156 -19.22 14.26 16.17
CA ILE A 156 -18.47 13.17 15.53
C ILE A 156 -17.06 13.12 16.14
N ASN A 157 -16.71 11.97 16.72
CA ASN A 157 -15.36 11.66 17.19
C ASN A 157 -14.74 10.58 16.28
N TYR A 158 -13.43 10.64 16.08
CA TYR A 158 -12.73 9.68 15.24
C TYR A 158 -12.04 8.60 16.07
N GLU A 159 -12.43 7.35 15.87
CA GLU A 159 -11.79 6.19 16.50
C GLU A 159 -10.82 5.53 15.51
N SER A 160 -9.65 5.14 16.02
CA SER A 160 -8.65 4.44 15.21
C SER A 160 -8.85 2.94 15.33
N VAL A 161 -9.02 2.28 14.19
CA VAL A 161 -9.05 0.82 14.06
C VAL A 161 -7.93 0.38 13.14
N GLY A 162 -7.38 -0.82 13.35
CA GLY A 162 -6.31 -1.29 12.49
C GLY A 162 -5.55 -2.47 13.06
N LEU A 163 -4.54 -2.90 12.30
CA LEU A 163 -3.58 -3.90 12.71
C LEU A 163 -2.18 -3.51 12.24
N THR A 164 -1.17 -3.94 12.99
CA THR A 164 0.24 -3.79 12.63
C THR A 164 0.94 -5.13 12.81
N MET A 165 1.76 -5.52 11.84
CA MET A 165 2.51 -6.78 11.83
C MET A 165 3.98 -6.50 11.54
N ASN A 166 4.88 -7.12 12.30
CA ASN A 166 6.33 -6.91 12.21
C ASN A 166 7.05 -7.87 11.24
N MET A 167 6.32 -8.84 10.69
CA MET A 167 6.85 -9.73 9.66
C MET A 167 5.68 -10.43 8.97
N ILE A 168 5.61 -10.34 7.65
CA ILE A 168 4.67 -11.14 6.86
C ILE A 168 5.43 -11.87 5.74
N GLY A 169 5.05 -13.12 5.51
CA GLY A 169 5.49 -13.93 4.38
C GLY A 169 4.36 -14.05 3.38
N LEU A 170 4.66 -13.83 2.10
CA LEU A 170 3.68 -13.85 1.02
C LEU A 170 4.16 -14.80 -0.08
N PRO A 171 3.44 -15.90 -0.35
CA PRO A 171 3.71 -16.73 -1.51
C PRO A 171 3.47 -15.94 -2.81
N ALA A 172 4.25 -16.26 -3.84
CA ALA A 172 4.10 -15.62 -5.14
C ALA A 172 2.81 -16.07 -5.84
N ASN A 173 2.10 -15.11 -6.45
CA ASN A 173 0.89 -15.31 -7.25
C ASN A 173 -0.27 -16.00 -6.51
N MET A 174 -0.28 -15.97 -5.18
CA MET A 174 -1.29 -16.65 -4.37
C MET A 174 -1.94 -15.67 -3.39
N PRO A 175 -3.27 -15.50 -3.44
CA PRO A 175 -4.00 -14.78 -2.41
C PRO A 175 -3.71 -15.38 -1.04
N THR A 176 -3.39 -14.53 -0.07
CA THR A 176 -3.02 -14.95 1.28
C THR A 176 -3.74 -14.09 2.30
N LEU A 177 -4.44 -14.71 3.26
CA LEU A 177 -5.02 -14.01 4.40
C LEU A 177 -3.88 -13.54 5.31
N ILE A 178 -3.68 -12.23 5.39
CA ILE A 178 -2.61 -11.64 6.21
C ILE A 178 -3.12 -11.10 7.54
N GLY A 179 -4.41 -10.82 7.68
CA GLY A 179 -4.94 -10.36 8.96
C GLY A 179 -6.45 -10.25 9.01
N THR A 180 -6.95 -10.11 10.24
CA THR A 180 -8.37 -9.98 10.55
C THR A 180 -8.58 -8.82 11.52
N ILE A 181 -9.66 -8.06 11.33
CA ILE A 181 -10.01 -6.92 12.19
C ILE A 181 -11.49 -7.01 12.50
N SER A 182 -11.84 -7.09 13.78
CA SER A 182 -13.23 -6.98 14.22
C SER A 182 -13.68 -5.53 14.11
N LEU A 183 -14.83 -5.30 13.48
CA LEU A 183 -15.37 -3.95 13.34
C LEU A 183 -16.03 -3.50 14.66
N PRO A 184 -15.80 -2.26 15.11
CA PRO A 184 -16.50 -1.73 16.27
C PRO A 184 -17.98 -1.58 15.93
N ARG A 185 -18.88 -1.91 16.87
CA ARG A 185 -20.34 -1.72 16.77
C ARG A 185 -21.05 -2.46 15.63
N THR A 186 -20.39 -3.36 14.91
CA THR A 186 -21.05 -4.26 13.95
C THR A 186 -20.74 -5.71 14.30
N THR A 187 -21.50 -6.65 13.73
CA THR A 187 -21.21 -8.08 13.86
C THR A 187 -20.21 -8.57 12.81
N GLY A 188 -19.59 -7.65 12.06
CA GLY A 188 -18.74 -7.98 10.93
C GLY A 188 -17.25 -8.03 11.26
N THR A 189 -16.52 -8.79 10.46
CA THR A 189 -15.05 -8.87 10.49
C THR A 189 -14.48 -8.52 9.13
N ILE A 190 -13.45 -7.67 9.13
CA ILE A 190 -12.60 -7.42 7.97
C ILE A 190 -11.56 -8.53 7.87
N PHE A 191 -11.38 -9.04 6.66
CA PHE A 191 -10.29 -9.93 6.26
C PHE A 191 -9.41 -9.20 5.26
N LEU A 192 -8.12 -9.13 5.55
CA LEU A 192 -7.11 -8.54 4.68
C LEU A 192 -6.42 -9.64 3.90
N ILE A 193 -6.57 -9.60 2.59
CA ILE A 193 -6.01 -10.60 1.68
C ILE A 193 -4.98 -9.91 0.80
N ALA A 194 -3.73 -10.36 0.85
CA ALA A 194 -2.68 -9.84 0.00
C ALA A 194 -2.32 -10.84 -1.09
N THR A 195 -2.11 -10.35 -2.30
CA THR A 195 -1.54 -11.11 -3.42
C THR A 195 -0.36 -10.33 -3.96
N VAL A 196 0.76 -11.02 -4.22
CA VAL A 196 1.94 -10.38 -4.81
C VAL A 196 2.36 -11.12 -6.07
N ARG A 197 2.65 -10.36 -7.12
CA ARG A 197 3.15 -10.88 -8.40
C ARG A 197 4.32 -10.04 -8.91
N SER A 198 5.13 -10.64 -9.78
CA SER A 198 6.12 -9.89 -10.54
C SER A 198 5.41 -8.97 -11.53
N ALA A 199 5.88 -7.74 -11.70
CA ALA A 199 5.32 -6.76 -12.63
C ALA A 199 5.90 -6.91 -14.06
N ASP A 200 6.98 -7.67 -14.21
CA ASP A 200 7.76 -7.79 -15.45
C ASP A 200 7.43 -9.07 -16.25
N LEU A 201 6.24 -9.65 -16.02
CA LEU A 201 5.72 -10.83 -16.75
C LEU A 201 4.65 -10.43 -17.77
#